data_AF-A0A1C5JD79-F1
#
_entry.id   AF-A0A1C5JD79-F1
#
_cell.length_a   1.000
_cell.length_b   1.000
_cell.length_c   1.000
_cell.angle_alpha   90.00
_cell.angle_beta   90.00
_cell.angle_gamma   90.00
#
_symmetry.space_group_name_H-M   'P 1'
#
loop_
_entity.id
_entity.type
_entity.pdbx_description
1 polymer ?
#
loop_
_entity_poly.entity_id
_entity_poly.type
_entity_poly.pdbx_seq_one_letter_code
_entity_poly.pdbx_strand_id
1 'polypeptide(L)'
;MGVRTTELVTCPRNTFDWLGPAGVRDVVVRWLRLIAADAELAPYLIGIDRPQLVTHLTARLTAALGGPAGGRAAGDAWRRLGLTEEQRWRVRDYLAAVLWARDVPVDTIVRAQREVDA
;
A
#
# COMPACT_ATOMS: atom_id res chain seq x y z
N MET A 1 -14.63 47.42 -0.94
CA MET A 1 -14.91 46.42 -1.99
C MET A 1 -14.05 45.20 -1.66
N GLY A 2 -14.55 44.31 -0.80
CA GLY A 2 -13.77 43.17 -0.28
C GLY A 2 -13.97 41.95 -1.17
N VAL A 3 -12.96 41.62 -1.97
CA VAL A 3 -12.95 40.38 -2.74
C VAL A 3 -12.76 39.21 -1.77
N ARG A 4 -13.83 38.44 -1.60
CA ARG A 4 -13.83 37.21 -0.80
C ARG A 4 -13.05 36.16 -1.58
N THR A 5 -11.93 35.75 -1.00
CA THR A 5 -11.12 34.61 -1.40
C THR A 5 -12.02 33.40 -1.66
N THR A 6 -12.07 32.93 -2.91
CA THR A 6 -12.53 31.58 -3.22
C THR A 6 -11.52 30.60 -2.63
N GLU A 7 -11.75 30.22 -1.37
CA GLU A 7 -11.26 28.95 -0.84
C GLU A 7 -11.88 27.85 -1.70
N LEU A 8 -11.10 27.33 -2.65
CA LEU A 8 -11.36 26.04 -3.25
C LEU A 8 -11.37 25.06 -2.09
N VAL A 9 -12.58 24.61 -1.71
CA VAL A 9 -12.75 23.48 -0.80
C VAL A 9 -12.19 22.27 -1.53
N THR A 10 -10.89 22.03 -1.40
CA THR A 10 -10.32 20.72 -1.69
C THR A 10 -10.85 19.83 -0.59
N CYS A 11 -12.06 19.30 -0.78
CA CYS A 11 -12.48 18.12 -0.04
C CYS A 11 -11.29 17.15 -0.15
N PRO A 12 -10.66 16.72 0.96
CA PRO A 12 -9.59 15.75 0.87
C PRO A 12 -10.24 14.46 0.39
N ARG A 13 -10.24 14.25 -0.92
CA ARG A 13 -10.67 13.00 -1.52
C ARG A 13 -9.57 12.02 -1.15
N ASN A 14 -9.77 11.30 -0.05
CA ASN A 14 -8.83 10.26 0.35
C ASN A 14 -8.68 9.31 -0.83
N THR A 15 -7.45 8.91 -1.16
CA THR A 15 -7.17 8.03 -2.30
C THR A 15 -7.99 6.73 -2.23
N PHE A 16 -8.39 6.29 -1.03
CA PHE A 16 -9.35 5.21 -0.84
C PHE A 16 -10.72 5.42 -1.50
N ASP A 17 -11.27 6.64 -1.52
CA ASP A 17 -12.54 6.99 -2.17
C ASP A 17 -12.49 6.71 -3.68
N TRP A 18 -11.32 6.90 -4.27
CA TRP A 18 -11.10 6.72 -5.70
C TRP A 18 -10.76 5.27 -6.09
N LEU A 19 -9.96 4.58 -5.28
CA LEU A 19 -9.64 3.16 -5.49
C LEU A 19 -10.81 2.24 -5.10
N GLY A 20 -11.53 2.59 -4.04
CA GLY A 20 -12.48 1.70 -3.36
C GLY A 20 -11.81 0.46 -2.74
N PRO A 21 -12.54 -0.32 -1.93
CA PRO A 21 -12.00 -1.52 -1.27
C PRO A 21 -11.54 -2.60 -2.27
N ALA A 22 -12.22 -2.72 -3.41
CA ALA A 22 -11.83 -3.65 -4.47
C ALA A 22 -10.53 -3.20 -5.18
N GLY A 23 -10.34 -1.90 -5.42
CA GLY A 23 -9.13 -1.38 -6.05
C GLY A 23 -7.91 -1.51 -5.15
N VAL A 24 -8.05 -1.30 -3.84
CA VAL A 24 -6.96 -1.54 -2.88
C VAL A 24 -6.55 -3.01 -2.87
N ARG A 25 -7.53 -3.94 -2.86
CA ARG A 25 -7.25 -5.38 -2.95
C ARG A 25 -6.52 -5.75 -4.24
N ASP A 26 -6.94 -5.18 -5.36
CA ASP A 26 -6.31 -5.44 -6.66
C ASP A 26 -4.87 -4.90 -6.73
N VAL A 27 -4.60 -3.73 -6.15
CA VAL A 27 -3.24 -3.19 -5.95
C VAL A 27 -2.38 -4.18 -5.16
N VAL A 28 -2.89 -4.71 -4.04
CA VAL A 28 -2.17 -5.68 -3.21
C VAL A 28 -1.87 -6.97 -3.98
N VAL A 29 -2.85 -7.50 -4.72
CA VAL A 29 -2.66 -8.71 -5.53
C VAL A 29 -1.61 -8.50 -6.60
N ARG A 30 -1.65 -7.35 -7.29
CA ARG A 30 -0.65 -7.01 -8.31
C ARG A 30 0.74 -6.83 -7.70
N TRP A 31 0.82 -6.20 -6.54
CA TRP A 31 2.07 -6.03 -5.80
C TRP A 31 2.69 -7.38 -5.39
N LEU A 32 1.90 -8.29 -4.80
CA LEU A 32 2.37 -9.63 -4.44
C LEU A 32 2.79 -10.47 -5.66
N ARG A 33 2.20 -10.24 -6.83
CA ARG A 33 2.65 -10.88 -8.08
C ARG A 33 4.05 -10.41 -8.49
N LEU A 34 4.37 -9.13 -8.33
CA LEU A 34 5.72 -8.62 -8.60
C LEU A 34 6.74 -9.22 -7.63
N ILE A 35 6.42 -9.25 -6.33
CA ILE A 35 7.28 -9.88 -5.31
C ILE A 35 7.49 -11.36 -5.61
N ALA A 36 6.44 -12.09 -5.99
CA ALA A 36 6.54 -13.50 -6.33
C ALA A 36 7.29 -13.78 -7.65
N ALA A 37 7.45 -12.77 -8.51
CA ALA A 37 8.23 -12.87 -9.74
C ALA A 37 9.71 -12.50 -9.53
N ASP A 38 10.06 -11.82 -8.43
CA ASP A 38 11.44 -11.53 -8.05
C ASP A 38 12.10 -12.80 -7.47
N ALA A 39 13.18 -13.26 -8.09
CA ALA A 39 13.91 -14.45 -7.69
C ALA A 39 14.49 -14.36 -6.26
N GLU A 40 14.77 -13.15 -5.76
CA GLU A 40 15.31 -12.94 -4.42
C GLU A 40 14.22 -12.88 -3.34
N LEU A 41 12.98 -12.56 -3.71
CA LEU A 41 11.86 -12.42 -2.76
C LEU A 41 10.91 -13.63 -2.79
N ALA A 42 10.77 -14.28 -3.94
CA ALA A 42 9.93 -15.45 -4.11
C ALA A 42 10.18 -16.57 -3.08
N PRO A 43 11.43 -16.88 -2.66
CA PRO A 43 11.69 -17.91 -1.65
C PRO A 43 11.01 -17.62 -0.29
N TYR A 44 10.86 -16.35 0.08
CA TYR A 44 10.24 -15.94 1.33
C TYR A 44 8.71 -16.11 1.32
N LEU A 45 8.10 -16.22 0.13
CA LEU A 45 6.67 -16.45 -0.01
C LEU A 45 6.29 -17.94 0.00
N ILE A 46 7.26 -18.85 0.07
CA ILE A 46 7.03 -20.29 0.15
C ILE A 46 6.48 -20.64 1.54
N GLY A 47 5.37 -21.38 1.57
CA GLY A 47 4.70 -21.76 2.82
C GLY A 47 3.82 -20.67 3.45
N ILE A 48 3.75 -19.48 2.84
CA ILE A 48 2.84 -18.41 3.29
C ILE A 48 1.46 -18.59 2.67
N ASP A 49 0.43 -18.46 3.49
CA ASP A 49 -0.95 -18.37 3.02
C ASP A 49 -1.19 -17.03 2.29
N ARG A 50 -1.12 -17.08 0.95
CA ARG A 50 -1.31 -15.93 0.08
C ARG A 50 -2.66 -15.21 0.29
N PRO A 51 -3.82 -15.89 0.41
CA PRO A 51 -5.09 -15.18 0.61
C PRO A 51 -5.17 -14.47 1.97
N GLN A 52 -4.60 -15.04 3.04
CA GLN A 52 -4.43 -14.34 4.32
C GLN A 52 -3.50 -13.14 4.18
N LEU A 53 -2.36 -13.29 3.50
CA LEU A 53 -1.42 -12.20 3.27
C LEU A 53 -2.06 -11.05 2.48
N VAL A 54 -2.82 -11.34 1.42
CA VAL A 54 -3.58 -10.35 0.64
C VAL A 54 -4.57 -9.62 1.55
N THR A 55 -5.35 -10.36 2.34
CA THR A 55 -6.35 -9.77 3.25
C THR A 55 -5.68 -8.83 4.25
N HIS A 56 -4.55 -9.27 4.80
CA HIS A 56 -3.79 -8.51 5.76
C HIS A 56 -3.22 -7.21 5.17
N LEU A 57 -2.54 -7.29 4.02
CA LEU A 57 -1.96 -6.14 3.34
C LEU A 57 -3.05 -5.19 2.80
N THR A 58 -4.20 -5.70 2.38
CA THR A 58 -5.34 -4.87 1.94
C THR A 58 -5.89 -4.03 3.08
N ALA A 59 -6.03 -4.60 4.28
CA ALA A 59 -6.49 -3.85 5.45
C ALA A 59 -5.49 -2.73 5.84
N ARG A 60 -4.18 -3.03 5.78
CA ARG A 60 -3.11 -2.08 6.08
C ARG A 60 -3.06 -0.94 5.06
N LEU A 61 -3.09 -1.25 3.77
CA LEU A 61 -3.17 -0.23 2.72
C LEU A 61 -4.47 0.57 2.78
N THR A 62 -5.60 -0.05 3.12
CA THR A 62 -6.86 0.67 3.32
C THR A 62 -6.73 1.75 4.40
N ALA A 63 -6.12 1.41 5.55
CA ALA A 63 -5.87 2.37 6.61
C ALA A 63 -4.88 3.48 6.17
N ALA A 64 -3.80 3.12 5.47
CA ALA A 64 -2.81 4.07 4.94
C ALA A 64 -3.41 5.07 3.94
N LEU A 65 -4.33 4.60 3.11
CA LEU A 65 -5.07 5.40 2.12
C LEU A 65 -6.26 6.16 2.73
N GLY A 66 -6.45 6.07 4.06
CA GLY A 66 -7.46 6.78 4.82
C GLY A 66 -8.88 6.21 4.73
N GLY A 67 -9.02 4.94 4.36
CA GLY A 67 -10.26 4.18 4.48
C GLY A 67 -10.54 3.68 5.90
N PRO A 68 -11.73 3.11 6.16
CA PRO A 68 -12.11 2.63 7.48
C PRO A 68 -11.17 1.50 7.93
N ALA A 69 -10.41 1.74 9.00
CA ALA A 69 -9.48 0.77 9.57
C ALA A 69 -10.26 -0.36 10.28
N GLY A 70 -10.61 -1.42 9.54
CA GLY A 70 -11.38 -2.56 10.05
C GLY A 70 -10.56 -3.65 10.75
N GLY A 71 -9.26 -3.46 10.97
CA GLY A 71 -8.40 -4.49 11.54
C GLY A 71 -7.17 -3.95 12.24
N ARG A 72 -6.78 -4.61 13.34
CA ARG A 72 -5.55 -4.36 14.10
C ARG A 72 -4.39 -4.32 13.11
N ALA A 73 -3.69 -3.19 12.99
CA ALA A 73 -2.46 -3.09 12.22
C ALA A 73 -1.56 -4.24 12.67
N ALA A 74 -1.36 -5.27 11.83
CA ALA A 74 -0.38 -6.26 12.21
C ALA A 74 0.96 -5.62 11.96
N GLY A 75 1.69 -5.47 13.06
CA GLY A 75 3.10 -5.21 13.03
C GLY A 75 3.74 -6.22 12.08
N ASP A 76 4.30 -5.66 11.02
CA ASP A 76 5.50 -6.13 10.37
C ASP A 76 5.53 -7.62 9.98
N ALA A 77 4.59 -7.98 9.10
CA ALA A 77 4.63 -9.26 8.39
C ALA A 77 5.98 -9.48 7.68
N TRP A 78 6.63 -8.40 7.23
CA TRP A 78 7.92 -8.42 6.55
C TRP A 78 9.13 -8.54 7.49
N ARG A 79 9.15 -7.87 8.66
CA ARG A 79 10.22 -8.08 9.67
C ARG A 79 10.31 -9.51 10.15
N ARG A 80 9.17 -10.21 10.26
CA ARG A 80 9.17 -11.62 10.67
C ARG A 80 9.82 -12.55 9.63
N LEU A 81 9.97 -12.10 8.39
CA LEU A 81 10.55 -12.88 7.30
C LEU A 81 12.08 -12.75 7.20
N GLY A 82 12.71 -11.90 8.02
CA GLY A 82 14.17 -11.77 8.04
C GLY A 82 14.75 -11.15 6.76
N LEU A 83 13.97 -10.32 6.06
CA LEU A 83 14.42 -9.64 4.85
C LEU A 83 15.58 -8.68 5.16
N THR A 84 16.54 -8.60 4.23
CA THR A 84 17.60 -7.58 4.21
C THR A 84 17.03 -6.20 3.88
N GLU A 85 17.80 -5.13 4.12
CA GLU A 85 17.37 -3.76 3.77
C GLU A 85 17.12 -3.62 2.26
N GLU A 86 17.98 -4.20 1.42
CA GLU A 86 17.83 -4.20 -0.04
C GLU A 86 16.52 -4.87 -0.47
N GLN A 87 16.19 -6.01 0.13
CA GLN A 87 14.93 -6.72 -0.14
C GLN A 87 13.72 -5.90 0.33
N ARG A 88 13.80 -5.25 1.50
CA ARG A 88 12.75 -4.32 1.95
C ARG A 88 12.58 -3.14 1.00
N TRP A 89 13.69 -2.59 0.49
CA TRP A 89 13.67 -1.53 -0.50
C TRP A 89 12.94 -1.98 -1.78
N ARG A 90 13.25 -3.17 -2.32
CA ARG A 90 12.53 -3.71 -3.50
C ARG A 90 11.05 -3.91 -3.27
N VAL A 91 10.68 -4.45 -2.11
CA VAL A 91 9.26 -4.62 -1.72
C VAL A 91 8.53 -3.26 -1.76
N ARG A 92 9.16 -2.19 -1.27
CA ARG A 92 8.61 -0.81 -1.32
C ARG A 92 8.60 -0.21 -2.71
N ASP A 93 9.62 -0.49 -3.52
CA ASP A 93 9.72 -0.02 -4.90
C ASP A 93 8.61 -0.62 -5.77
N TYR A 94 8.35 -1.93 -5.63
CA TYR A 94 7.22 -2.57 -6.30
C TYR A 94 5.86 -2.02 -5.88
N LEU A 95 5.69 -1.65 -4.60
CA LEU A 95 4.46 -1.00 -4.15
C LEU A 95 4.29 0.37 -4.83
N ALA A 96 5.35 1.17 -4.87
CA ALA A 96 5.32 2.46 -5.55
C ALA A 96 5.01 2.32 -7.03
N ALA A 97 5.63 1.36 -7.73
CA ALA A 97 5.37 1.09 -9.13
C ALA A 97 3.89 0.75 -9.40
N VAL A 98 3.26 -0.06 -8.54
CA VAL A 98 1.84 -0.44 -8.70
C VAL A 98 0.90 0.74 -8.43
N LEU A 99 1.20 1.55 -7.41
CA LEU A 99 0.40 2.75 -7.09
C LEU A 99 0.58 3.83 -8.16
N TRP A 100 1.79 4.01 -8.67
CA TRP A 100 2.09 4.95 -9.75
C TRP A 100 1.40 4.55 -11.05
N ALA A 101 1.37 3.26 -11.39
CA ALA A 101 0.59 2.74 -12.51
C ALA A 101 -0.94 2.90 -12.35
N ARG A 102 -1.39 3.30 -11.16
CA ARG A 102 -2.77 3.66 -10.85
C ARG A 102 -2.92 5.16 -10.70
N ASP A 103 -2.02 6.01 -11.18
CA ASP A 103 -2.15 7.48 -11.10
C ASP A 103 -2.36 8.00 -9.66
N VAL A 104 -1.93 7.24 -8.65
CA VAL A 104 -2.02 7.65 -7.25
C VAL A 104 -1.01 8.78 -6.98
N PRO A 105 -1.40 9.87 -6.31
CA PRO A 105 -0.49 10.98 -6.04
C PRO A 105 0.72 10.54 -5.20
N VAL A 106 1.89 11.10 -5.50
CA VAL A 106 3.18 10.74 -4.89
C VAL A 106 3.17 10.84 -3.36
N ASP A 107 2.47 11.82 -2.79
CA ASP A 107 2.34 11.98 -1.33
C ASP A 107 1.67 10.74 -0.68
N THR A 108 0.65 10.20 -1.35
CA THR A 108 0.00 8.96 -0.92
C THR A 108 0.89 7.74 -1.10
N ILE A 109 1.71 7.70 -2.16
CA ILE A 109 2.68 6.62 -2.37
C ILE A 109 3.71 6.61 -1.23
N VAL A 110 4.28 7.77 -0.89
CA VAL A 110 5.25 7.90 0.20
C VAL A 110 4.62 7.51 1.54
N ARG A 111 3.38 7.93 1.80
CA ARG A 111 2.63 7.51 2.99
C ARG A 111 2.43 6.00 3.04
N ALA A 112 1.99 5.39 1.93
CA ALA A 112 1.80 3.95 1.84
C ALA A 112 3.11 3.17 2.04
N GLN A 113 4.24 3.67 1.53
CA GLN A 113 5.56 3.06 1.76
C GLN A 113 5.99 3.11 3.23
N ARG A 114 5.81 4.25 3.92
CA ARG A 114 6.09 4.34 5.37
C ARG A 114 5.24 3.38 6.18
N GLU A 115 3.98 3.26 5.79
CA GLU A 115 3.05 2.29 6.35
C GLU A 115 3.39 0.86 5.95
N VAL A 116 4.45 0.54 5.21
CA VAL A 116 4.97 -0.82 5.02
C VAL A 116 6.21 -1.08 5.91
N ASP A 117 6.91 -0.03 6.30
CA ASP A 117 8.06 -0.08 7.22
C ASP A 117 7.71 0.03 8.72
N ALA A 118 6.52 0.53 9.04
CA ALA A 118 6.04 0.74 10.42
C ALA A 118 5.48 -0.53 11.09
#